data_AF-A0AAU9I9B3-F1
#
_entry.id   AF-A0AAU9I9B3-F1
#
_cell.length_a   1.000
_cell.length_b   1.000
_cell.length_c   1.000
_cell.angle_alpha   90.00
_cell.angle_beta   90.00
_cell.angle_gamma   90.00
#
_symmetry.space_group_name_H-M   'P 1'
#
loop_
_entity.id
_entity.type
_entity.pdbx_description
1 polymer ?
#
loop_
_entity_poly.entity_id
_entity_poly.type
_entity_poly.pdbx_seq_one_letter_code
_entity_poly.pdbx_strand_id
1 'polypeptide(L)'
;MVDKKVTWLGRYRVATALTLGVLELAYVIALTLVLLSNENDCDMPIRLWLQVLLSVFCFHLILLVISEISTPHCPYYLSSLLSVFSASLNAILGTFMVVWLILGNIWYYSVNDSCKTDFYEGYMATFVILVVYYVFLASACCMGCLLIIMISLGSGITNKAADY
;
A
#
# COMPACT_ATOMS: atom_id res chain seq x y z
N MET A 1 -21.53 28.30 3.12
CA MET A 1 -20.56 27.51 3.93
C MET A 1 -20.17 26.17 3.29
N VAL A 2 -20.93 25.62 2.34
CA VAL A 2 -20.65 24.28 1.76
C VAL A 2 -19.33 24.23 0.97
N ASP A 3 -18.99 25.26 0.19
CA ASP A 3 -17.82 25.26 -0.71
C ASP A 3 -16.46 25.10 -0.01
N LYS A 4 -16.30 25.64 1.20
CA LYS A 4 -15.01 25.56 1.94
C LYS A 4 -14.68 24.14 2.40
N LYS A 5 -15.67 23.27 2.66
CA LYS A 5 -15.43 21.87 3.04
C LYS A 5 -15.08 21.00 1.82
N VAL A 6 -15.78 21.20 0.71
CA VAL A 6 -15.54 20.46 -0.55
C VAL A 6 -14.14 20.76 -1.09
N THR A 7 -13.74 22.03 -1.11
CA THR A 7 -12.39 22.45 -1.55
C THR A 7 -11.26 21.97 -0.63
N TRP A 8 -11.50 21.82 0.67
CA TRP A 8 -10.53 21.23 1.59
C TRP A 8 -10.36 19.72 1.36
N LEU A 9 -11.46 18.96 1.30
CA LEU A 9 -11.42 17.51 1.07
C LEU A 9 -10.72 17.13 -0.24
N GLY A 10 -10.99 17.88 -1.32
CA GLY A 10 -10.31 17.67 -2.61
C GLY A 10 -8.78 17.84 -2.53
N ARG A 11 -8.29 18.83 -1.77
CA ARG A 11 -6.84 19.05 -1.59
C ARG A 11 -6.16 17.90 -0.84
N TYR A 12 -6.81 17.36 0.19
CA TYR A 12 -6.27 16.19 0.89
C TYR A 12 -6.18 14.97 -0.02
N ARG A 13 -7.24 14.69 -0.80
CA ARG A 13 -7.24 13.55 -1.72
C ARG A 13 -6.09 13.62 -2.72
N VAL A 14 -5.93 14.77 -3.40
CA VAL A 14 -4.84 14.98 -4.36
C VAL A 14 -3.47 14.87 -3.68
N ALA A 15 -3.29 15.42 -2.47
CA ALA A 15 -2.03 15.30 -1.73
C ALA A 15 -1.72 13.83 -1.35
N THR A 16 -2.73 13.05 -0.92
CA THR A 16 -2.55 11.62 -0.61
C THR A 16 -2.26 10.80 -1.86
N ALA A 17 -2.96 11.06 -2.98
CA ALA A 17 -2.74 10.38 -4.26
C ALA A 17 -1.34 10.68 -4.82
N LEU A 18 -0.89 11.95 -4.76
CA LEU A 18 0.46 12.34 -5.16
C LEU A 18 1.53 11.64 -4.31
N THR A 19 1.35 11.64 -2.99
CA THR A 19 2.32 11.02 -2.05
C THR A 19 2.43 9.52 -2.29
N LEU A 20 1.28 8.84 -2.49
CA LEU A 20 1.21 7.42 -2.78
C LEU A 20 1.82 7.08 -4.14
N GLY A 21 1.48 7.85 -5.19
CA GLY A 21 2.04 7.66 -6.53
C GLY A 21 3.55 7.89 -6.62
N VAL A 22 4.10 8.87 -5.89
CA VAL A 22 5.56 9.08 -5.79
C VAL A 22 6.25 7.91 -5.09
N LEU A 23 5.66 7.40 -4.01
CA LEU A 23 6.17 6.25 -3.27
C LEU A 23 6.14 4.98 -4.15
N GLU A 24 5.03 4.70 -4.82
CA GLU A 24 4.90 3.55 -5.72
C GLU A 24 5.84 3.64 -6.92
N LEU A 25 6.01 4.82 -7.51
CA LEU A 25 6.98 5.03 -8.58
C LEU A 25 8.42 4.73 -8.13
N ALA A 26 8.79 5.10 -6.90
CA ALA A 26 10.09 4.77 -6.33
C ALA A 26 10.27 3.25 -6.14
N TYR A 27 9.23 2.54 -5.68
CA TYR A 27 9.23 1.08 -5.60
C TYR A 27 9.35 0.42 -6.97
N VAL A 28 8.59 0.88 -7.97
CA VAL A 28 8.65 0.39 -9.36
C VAL A 28 10.05 0.54 -9.92
N ILE A 29 10.66 1.73 -9.81
CA ILE A 29 12.03 1.98 -10.29
C ILE A 29 13.04 1.07 -9.58
N ALA A 30 12.99 0.97 -8.24
CA ALA A 30 13.92 0.16 -7.47
C ALA A 30 13.82 -1.33 -7.83
N LEU A 31 12.60 -1.87 -7.91
CA LEU A 31 12.34 -3.26 -8.29
C LEU A 31 12.77 -3.55 -9.74
N THR A 32 12.48 -2.64 -10.67
CA THR A 32 12.92 -2.78 -12.08
C THR A 32 14.44 -2.80 -12.18
N LEU A 33 15.16 -1.92 -11.47
CA LEU A 33 16.62 -1.91 -11.48
C LEU A 33 17.21 -3.20 -10.92
N VAL A 34 16.71 -3.71 -9.79
CA VAL A 34 17.17 -4.97 -9.16
C VAL A 34 16.90 -6.19 -10.06
N LEU A 35 15.76 -6.22 -10.76
CA LEU A 35 15.41 -7.32 -11.66
C LEU A 35 16.17 -7.29 -13.00
N LEU A 36 16.58 -6.11 -13.48
CA LEU A 36 17.36 -5.95 -14.72
C LEU A 36 18.88 -6.05 -14.53
N SER A 37 19.40 -5.69 -13.35
CA SER A 37 20.85 -5.72 -13.04
C SER A 37 21.40 -7.14 -12.86
N ASN A 38 20.55 -8.09 -12.46
CA ASN A 38 20.94 -9.45 -12.13
C ASN A 38 20.25 -10.44 -13.07
N GLU A 39 20.99 -10.97 -14.04
CA GLU A 39 20.56 -12.07 -14.91
C GLU A 39 20.72 -13.46 -14.26
N ASN A 40 21.45 -13.55 -13.14
CA ASN A 40 21.65 -14.79 -12.40
C ASN A 40 20.33 -15.26 -11.75
N ASP A 41 19.73 -16.28 -12.33
CA ASP A 41 18.59 -17.00 -11.74
C ASP A 41 19.09 -18.05 -10.72
N CYS A 42 18.97 -17.72 -9.43
CA CYS A 42 18.69 -18.76 -8.44
C CYS A 42 17.27 -19.31 -8.68
N ASP A 43 16.98 -20.57 -8.30
CA ASP A 43 15.73 -21.34 -8.50
C ASP A 43 14.42 -20.73 -7.89
N MET A 44 14.11 -19.49 -8.29
CA MET A 44 12.85 -18.75 -8.47
C MET A 44 12.04 -18.08 -7.33
N PRO A 45 11.99 -18.45 -6.03
CA PRO A 45 10.96 -17.93 -5.13
C PRO A 45 11.04 -16.41 -4.93
N ILE A 46 12.25 -15.87 -4.70
CA ILE A 46 12.45 -14.43 -4.48
C ILE A 46 12.23 -13.64 -5.77
N ARG A 47 12.74 -14.12 -6.92
CA ARG A 47 12.64 -13.39 -8.18
C ARG A 47 11.19 -13.27 -8.65
N LEU A 48 10.43 -14.36 -8.54
CA LEU A 48 8.98 -14.36 -8.77
C LEU A 48 8.25 -13.44 -7.79
N TRP A 49 8.62 -13.45 -6.51
CA TRP A 49 8.04 -12.56 -5.50
C TRP A 49 8.18 -11.08 -5.84
N LEU A 50 9.38 -10.67 -6.27
CA LEU A 50 9.70 -9.30 -6.71
C LEU A 50 8.98 -8.94 -8.03
N GLN A 51 8.90 -9.86 -9.00
CA GLN A 51 8.20 -9.63 -10.28
C GLN A 51 6.70 -9.43 -10.12
N VAL A 52 6.03 -10.24 -9.30
CA VAL A 52 4.61 -10.07 -8.99
C VAL A 52 4.38 -8.76 -8.24
N LEU A 53 5.24 -8.43 -7.26
CA LEU A 53 5.15 -7.18 -6.51
C LEU A 53 5.30 -5.95 -7.43
N LEU A 54 6.27 -5.97 -8.34
CA LEU A 54 6.44 -4.94 -9.38
C LEU A 54 5.19 -4.83 -10.26
N SER A 55 4.65 -5.95 -10.73
CA SER A 55 3.45 -5.99 -11.58
C SER A 55 2.23 -5.38 -10.89
N VAL A 56 2.04 -5.68 -9.60
CA VAL A 56 0.96 -5.16 -8.78
C VAL A 56 1.10 -3.65 -8.54
N PHE A 57 2.32 -3.16 -8.24
CA PHE A 57 2.56 -1.72 -8.11
C PHE A 57 2.38 -0.96 -9.42
N CYS A 58 2.86 -1.49 -10.55
CA CYS A 58 2.62 -0.89 -11.87
C CYS A 58 1.12 -0.80 -12.18
N PHE A 59 0.36 -1.87 -11.93
CA PHE A 59 -1.10 -1.89 -12.14
C PHE A 59 -1.82 -0.88 -11.23
N HIS A 60 -1.48 -0.81 -9.96
CA HIS A 60 -2.09 0.14 -9.02
C HIS A 60 -1.75 1.59 -9.36
N LEU A 61 -0.50 1.89 -9.69
CA LEU A 61 -0.06 3.23 -10.11
C LEU A 61 -0.82 3.71 -11.37
N ILE A 62 -1.04 2.83 -12.35
CA ILE A 62 -1.86 3.11 -13.53
C ILE A 62 -3.30 3.46 -13.13
N LEU A 63 -3.92 2.67 -12.25
CA LEU A 63 -5.29 2.94 -11.78
C LEU A 63 -5.40 4.26 -10.99
N LEU A 64 -4.41 4.58 -10.16
CA LEU A 64 -4.34 5.83 -9.40
C LEU A 64 -4.24 7.04 -10.32
N VAL A 65 -3.39 6.97 -11.36
CA VAL A 65 -3.28 8.02 -12.39
C VAL A 65 -4.57 8.17 -13.19
N ILE A 66 -5.19 7.06 -13.62
CA ILE A 66 -6.49 7.09 -14.33
C ILE A 66 -7.59 7.72 -13.46
N SER A 67 -7.62 7.39 -12.17
CA SER A 67 -8.63 7.91 -11.22
C SER A 67 -8.54 9.43 -11.04
N GLU A 68 -7.33 9.97 -10.83
CA GLU A 68 -7.13 11.41 -10.67
C GLU A 68 -7.35 12.18 -11.99
N ILE A 69 -6.95 11.64 -13.15
CA ILE A 69 -7.25 12.24 -14.47
C ILE A 69 -8.75 12.24 -14.75
N SER A 70 -9.46 11.16 -14.40
CA SER A 70 -10.89 11.01 -14.72
C SER A 70 -11.80 11.85 -13.83
N THR A 71 -11.40 12.11 -12.57
CA THR A 71 -12.22 12.86 -11.61
C THR A 71 -12.74 14.21 -12.14
N PRO A 72 -11.90 15.17 -12.61
CA PRO A 72 -12.37 16.49 -13.03
C PRO A 72 -13.33 16.46 -14.22
N HIS A 73 -13.36 15.37 -14.99
CA HIS A 73 -14.22 15.21 -16.17
C HIS A 73 -15.52 14.45 -15.88
N CYS A 74 -15.71 13.92 -14.67
CA CYS A 74 -16.85 13.07 -14.31
C CYS A 74 -17.94 13.83 -13.55
N PRO A 75 -19.23 13.57 -13.81
CA PRO A 75 -20.32 14.13 -13.02
C PRO A 75 -20.28 13.62 -11.57
N TYR A 76 -20.82 14.41 -10.63
CA TYR A 76 -20.72 14.18 -9.18
C TYR A 76 -21.07 12.74 -8.75
N TYR A 77 -22.15 12.16 -9.29
CA TYR A 77 -22.55 10.77 -9.01
C TYR A 77 -21.47 9.75 -9.37
N LEU A 78 -20.85 9.90 -10.55
CA LEU A 78 -19.81 8.99 -11.03
C LEU A 78 -18.50 9.17 -10.23
N SER A 79 -18.22 10.38 -9.73
CA SER A 79 -17.09 10.62 -8.83
C SER A 79 -17.23 9.89 -7.49
N SER A 80 -18.46 9.76 -6.96
CA SER A 80 -18.73 8.99 -5.75
C SER A 80 -18.56 7.49 -5.98
N LEU A 81 -19.02 6.98 -7.12
CA LEU A 81 -18.83 5.57 -7.50
C LEU A 81 -17.34 5.23 -7.65
N LEU A 82 -16.58 6.10 -8.32
CA LEU A 82 -15.13 5.96 -8.51
C LEU A 82 -14.38 5.95 -7.16
N SER A 83 -14.79 6.80 -6.21
CA SER A 83 -14.21 6.81 -4.87
C SER A 83 -14.48 5.52 -4.08
N VAL A 84 -15.68 4.94 -4.19
CA VAL A 84 -16.02 3.66 -3.54
C VAL A 84 -15.24 2.50 -4.20
N PHE A 85 -15.14 2.50 -5.53
CA PHE A 85 -14.37 1.50 -6.28
C PHE A 85 -12.87 1.56 -5.93
N SER A 86 -12.29 2.76 -5.88
CA SER A 86 -10.90 2.96 -5.43
C SER A 86 -10.68 2.51 -3.99
N ALA A 87 -11.58 2.85 -3.06
CA ALA A 87 -11.49 2.36 -1.67
C ALA A 87 -11.54 0.82 -1.58
N SER A 88 -12.41 0.20 -2.38
CA SER A 88 -12.56 -1.26 -2.45
C SER A 88 -11.32 -1.94 -3.02
N LEU A 89 -10.75 -1.39 -4.10
CA LEU A 89 -9.49 -1.86 -4.69
C LEU A 89 -8.33 -1.73 -3.70
N ASN A 90 -8.22 -0.60 -2.99
CA ASN A 90 -7.16 -0.39 -2.00
C ASN A 90 -7.28 -1.38 -0.82
N ALA A 91 -8.50 -1.76 -0.42
CA ALA A 91 -8.73 -2.78 0.60
C ALA A 91 -8.36 -4.20 0.12
N ILE A 92 -8.71 -4.55 -1.12
CA ILE A 92 -8.30 -5.82 -1.75
C ILE A 92 -6.78 -5.88 -1.89
N LEU A 93 -6.17 -4.80 -2.37
CA LEU A 93 -4.71 -4.67 -2.47
C LEU A 93 -4.05 -4.79 -1.10
N GLY A 94 -4.52 -4.07 -0.07
CA GLY A 94 -3.99 -4.20 1.29
C GLY A 94 -4.05 -5.64 1.82
N THR A 95 -5.14 -6.35 1.53
CA THR A 95 -5.28 -7.78 1.88
C THR A 95 -4.27 -8.65 1.12
N PHE A 96 -4.11 -8.43 -0.18
CA PHE A 96 -3.09 -9.09 -1.00
C PHE A 96 -1.69 -8.82 -0.46
N MET A 97 -1.35 -7.57 -0.10
CA MET A 97 -0.04 -7.19 0.42
C MET A 97 0.30 -7.91 1.73
N VAL A 98 -0.68 -8.12 2.62
CA VAL A 98 -0.47 -8.91 3.85
C VAL A 98 -0.19 -10.39 3.54
N VAL A 99 -0.92 -11.00 2.61
CA VAL A 99 -0.66 -12.38 2.17
C VAL A 99 0.69 -12.51 1.46
N TRP A 100 1.03 -11.55 0.60
CA TRP A 100 2.30 -11.51 -0.13
C TRP A 100 3.48 -11.28 0.81
N LEU A 101 3.30 -10.50 1.89
CA LEU A 101 4.27 -10.33 2.97
C LEU A 101 4.57 -11.65 3.69
N ILE A 102 3.54 -12.46 3.98
CA ILE A 102 3.71 -13.78 4.62
C ILE A 102 4.49 -14.72 3.71
N LEU A 103 4.12 -14.79 2.41
CA LEU A 103 4.86 -15.58 1.42
C LEU A 103 6.32 -15.11 1.28
N GLY A 104 6.54 -13.79 1.25
CA GLY A 104 7.88 -13.19 1.19
C GLY A 104 8.75 -13.58 2.39
N ASN A 105 8.19 -13.64 3.60
CA ASN A 105 8.91 -14.13 4.78
C ASN A 105 9.24 -15.62 4.67
N ILE A 106 8.26 -16.47 4.31
CA ILE A 106 8.48 -17.92 4.15
C ILE A 106 9.62 -18.16 3.16
N TRP A 107 9.57 -17.51 2.00
CA TRP A 107 10.59 -17.63 0.96
C TRP A 107 11.94 -17.05 1.37
N TYR A 108 11.99 -15.87 2.00
CA TYR A 108 13.24 -15.26 2.47
C TYR A 108 14.00 -16.14 3.47
N TYR A 109 13.28 -16.81 4.39
CA TYR A 109 13.88 -17.71 5.38
C TYR A 109 14.10 -19.14 4.87
N SER A 110 13.48 -19.56 3.75
CA SER A 110 13.70 -20.87 3.13
C SER A 110 14.83 -20.91 2.09
N VAL A 111 15.54 -19.80 1.87
CA VAL A 111 16.59 -19.70 0.85
C VAL A 111 17.92 -20.30 1.33
N ASN A 112 18.44 -21.25 0.55
CA ASN A 112 19.77 -21.85 0.72
C ASN A 112 20.89 -20.79 0.61
N ASP A 113 21.98 -20.96 1.36
CA ASP A 113 23.04 -19.95 1.43
C ASP A 113 23.76 -19.67 0.10
N SER A 114 23.85 -20.65 -0.81
CA SER A 114 24.37 -20.44 -2.17
C SER A 114 23.54 -19.46 -3.01
N CYS A 115 22.21 -19.50 -2.87
CA CYS A 115 21.32 -18.58 -3.57
C CYS A 115 21.48 -17.13 -3.09
N LYS A 116 21.90 -16.94 -1.82
CA LYS A 116 22.12 -15.60 -1.24
C LYS A 116 23.35 -14.91 -1.82
N THR A 117 24.36 -15.66 -2.28
CA THR A 117 25.52 -15.09 -2.96
C THR A 117 25.22 -14.77 -4.41
N ASP A 118 24.48 -15.63 -5.10
CA ASP A 118 24.28 -15.53 -6.55
C ASP A 118 23.25 -14.44 -6.93
N PHE A 119 22.29 -14.15 -6.03
CA PHE A 119 21.26 -13.11 -6.18
C PHE A 119 21.21 -12.15 -4.98
N TYR A 120 22.38 -11.70 -4.54
CA TYR A 120 22.55 -10.87 -3.33
C TYR A 120 21.74 -9.56 -3.33
N GLU A 121 21.71 -8.83 -4.45
CA GLU A 121 21.00 -7.55 -4.54
C GLU A 121 19.48 -7.74 -4.38
N GLY A 122 18.91 -8.78 -4.98
CA GLY A 122 17.51 -9.14 -4.82
C GLY A 122 17.17 -9.65 -3.43
N TYR A 123 18.07 -10.43 -2.81
CA TYR A 123 17.92 -10.84 -1.41
C TYR A 123 17.89 -9.62 -0.45
N MET A 124 18.79 -8.66 -0.65
CA MET A 124 18.81 -7.41 0.10
C MET A 124 17.59 -6.53 -0.16
N ALA A 125 17.15 -6.42 -1.41
CA ALA A 125 15.92 -5.71 -1.77
C ALA A 125 14.70 -6.32 -1.05
N THR A 126 14.54 -7.64 -1.08
CA THR A 126 13.47 -8.32 -0.33
C THR A 126 13.56 -8.01 1.17
N PHE A 127 14.73 -8.10 1.79
CA PHE A 127 14.88 -7.76 3.22
C PHE A 127 14.42 -6.33 3.54
N VAL A 128 14.88 -5.33 2.78
CA VAL A 128 14.49 -3.92 2.96
C VAL A 128 12.98 -3.75 2.80
N ILE A 129 12.39 -4.37 1.77
CA ILE A 129 10.94 -4.30 1.51
C ILE A 129 10.15 -4.94 2.66
N LEU A 130 10.56 -6.12 3.16
CA LEU A 130 9.93 -6.78 4.32
C LEU A 130 9.98 -5.88 5.56
N VAL A 131 11.14 -5.29 5.87
CA VAL A 131 11.31 -4.37 7.02
C VAL A 131 10.38 -3.16 6.90
N VAL A 132 10.32 -2.52 5.72
CA VAL A 132 9.45 -1.36 5.51
C VAL A 132 7.96 -1.73 5.64
N TYR A 133 7.54 -2.89 5.14
CA TYR A 133 6.17 -3.37 5.37
C TYR A 133 5.88 -3.66 6.85
N TYR A 134 6.82 -4.22 7.60
CA TYR A 134 6.63 -4.41 9.04
C TYR A 134 6.45 -3.08 9.79
N VAL A 135 7.20 -2.03 9.42
CA VAL A 135 7.01 -0.68 9.99
C VAL A 135 5.63 -0.13 9.65
N PHE A 136 5.19 -0.23 8.39
CA PHE A 136 3.84 0.23 8.00
C PHE A 136 2.74 -0.58 8.70
N LEU A 137 2.83 -1.91 8.74
CA LEU A 137 1.84 -2.78 9.38
C LEU A 137 1.75 -2.52 10.89
N ALA A 138 2.89 -2.33 11.57
CA ALA A 138 2.93 -1.96 12.98
C ALA A 138 2.27 -0.59 13.20
N SER A 139 2.60 0.41 12.38
CA SER A 139 2.00 1.76 12.49
C SER A 139 0.49 1.75 12.26
N ALA A 140 0.00 0.98 11.29
CA ALA A 140 -1.42 0.83 11.00
C ALA A 140 -2.16 0.10 12.14
N CYS A 141 -1.55 -0.93 12.73
CA CYS A 141 -2.08 -1.63 13.90
C CYS A 141 -2.19 -0.68 15.10
N CYS A 142 -1.13 0.08 15.42
CA CYS A 142 -1.15 1.07 16.50
C CYS A 142 -2.23 2.14 16.29
N MET A 143 -2.35 2.69 15.07
CA MET A 143 -3.41 3.65 14.72
C MET A 143 -4.82 3.05 14.87
N GLY A 144 -5.01 1.79 14.45
CA GLY A 144 -6.27 1.06 14.63
C GLY A 144 -6.64 0.88 16.11
N CYS A 145 -5.69 0.46 16.95
CA CYS A 145 -5.90 0.35 18.39
C CYS A 145 -6.26 1.70 19.05
N LEU A 146 -5.56 2.78 18.67
CA LEU A 146 -5.85 4.13 19.17
C LEU A 146 -7.26 4.59 18.77
N LEU A 147 -7.70 4.32 17.54
CA LEU A 147 -9.06 4.63 17.09
C LEU A 147 -10.13 3.88 17.90
N ILE A 148 -9.92 2.59 18.18
CA ILE A 148 -10.85 1.78 19.01
C ILE A 148 -10.93 2.33 20.45
N ILE A 149 -9.80 2.74 21.03
CA ILE A 149 -9.75 3.38 22.35
C ILE A 149 -10.52 4.71 22.33
N MET A 150 -10.32 5.55 21.30
CA MET A 150 -11.03 6.82 21.17
C MET A 150 -12.54 6.64 20.97
N ILE A 151 -12.98 5.66 20.19
CA ILE A 151 -14.40 5.34 19.97
C ILE A 151 -15.06 4.82 21.26
N SER A 152 -14.39 3.93 22.00
CA SER A 152 -14.91 3.39 23.26
C SER A 152 -14.98 4.43 24.38
N LEU A 153 -13.96 5.29 24.52
CA LEU A 153 -14.00 6.45 25.43
C LEU A 153 -15.09 7.45 25.05
N GLY A 154 -15.21 7.79 23.76
CA GLY A 154 -16.27 8.69 23.26
C GLY A 154 -17.67 8.16 23.56
N SER A 155 -17.92 6.87 23.27
CA SER A 155 -19.20 6.20 23.55
C SER A 155 -19.51 6.15 25.05
N GLY A 156 -18.50 5.92 25.89
CA GLY A 156 -18.64 5.94 27.35
C GLY A 156 -18.99 7.32 27.92
N ILE A 157 -18.45 8.39 27.33
CA ILE A 157 -18.77 9.77 27.71
C ILE A 157 -20.19 10.14 27.26
N THR A 158 -20.59 9.80 26.02
CA THR A 158 -21.93 10.12 25.52
C THR A 158 -23.03 9.38 26.27
N ASN A 159 -22.80 8.13 26.66
CA ASN A 159 -23.79 7.37 27.46
C ASN A 159 -23.95 8.01 28.85
N LYS A 160 -22.85 8.33 29.55
CA LYS A 160 -22.92 9.02 30.84
C LYS A 160 -23.55 10.41 30.79
N ALA A 161 -23.52 11.08 29.63
CA ALA A 161 -24.17 12.38 29.45
C ALA A 161 -25.68 12.28 29.18
N ALA A 162 -26.20 11.09 28.88
CA ALA A 162 -27.64 10.83 28.68
C ALA A 162 -28.37 10.39 29.97
N ASP A 163 -27.61 10.06 31.03
CA ASP A 163 -28.12 9.64 32.35
C ASP A 163 -28.31 10.82 33.34
N TYR A 164 -28.13 12.07 32.89
CA TYR A 164 -28.31 13.32 33.66
C TYR A 164 -29.35 14.25 33.02
#